data_AF-A0A2L0PPB5-F1
#
_entry.id   AF-A0A2L0PPB5-F1
#
_cell.length_a   1.000
_cell.length_b   1.000
_cell.length_c   1.000
_cell.angle_alpha   90.00
_cell.angle_beta   90.00
_cell.angle_gamma   90.00
#
_symmetry.space_group_name_H-M   'P 1'
#
loop_
_entity.id
_entity.type
_entity.pdbx_description
1 polymer ?
#
loop_
_entity_poly.entity_id
_entity_poly.type
_entity_poly.pdbx_seq_one_letter_code
_entity_poly.pdbx_strand_id
1 'polypeptide(L)'
;MKMKTLALTALLLTSSPLVWSQACEIPMSQINVAGVALNGSFAQFQRQHPSAKKQSFGKNDLRIEFTNSNTDAALERQGVTSAMHIALNPRNERIESYGLNFTDGKFATLDTPLEHFHRRLLQTFQLPKHGWKKHGQSYVYRCNDYHIDITQDHGDGRQTLGATILVIGKDSDMFKDASLYN
;
A
#
# COMPACT_ATOMS: atom_id res chain seq x y z
N MET A 1 -31.92 -69.36 -5.17
CA MET A 1 -31.18 -68.38 -4.34
C MET A 1 -30.75 -67.23 -5.25
N LYS A 2 -31.26 -66.01 -5.06
CA LYS A 2 -30.90 -64.82 -5.85
C LYS A 2 -29.97 -63.94 -5.02
N MET A 3 -28.72 -63.79 -5.43
CA MET A 3 -27.77 -62.86 -4.83
C MET A 3 -27.85 -61.53 -5.58
N LYS A 4 -28.20 -60.46 -4.85
CA LYS A 4 -28.22 -59.08 -5.35
C LYS A 4 -26.83 -58.49 -5.14
N THR A 5 -26.14 -58.15 -6.21
CA THR A 5 -24.89 -57.39 -6.16
C THR A 5 -25.23 -55.90 -6.05
N LEU A 6 -24.93 -55.29 -4.91
CA LEU A 6 -25.02 -53.84 -4.70
C LEU A 6 -23.78 -53.17 -5.30
N ALA A 7 -23.99 -52.24 -6.23
CA ALA A 7 -22.98 -51.33 -6.72
C ALA A 7 -22.67 -50.26 -5.66
N LEU A 8 -21.38 -50.07 -5.35
CA LEU A 8 -20.90 -49.02 -4.46
C LEU A 8 -20.20 -47.94 -5.30
N THR A 9 -20.91 -46.86 -5.60
CA THR A 9 -20.34 -45.68 -6.27
C THR A 9 -19.78 -44.75 -5.19
N ALA A 10 -18.46 -44.69 -5.05
CA ALA A 10 -17.79 -43.75 -4.15
C ALA A 10 -17.71 -42.36 -4.79
N LEU A 11 -18.46 -41.39 -4.27
CA LEU A 11 -18.25 -39.97 -4.59
C LEU A 11 -16.99 -39.48 -3.88
N LEU A 12 -15.92 -39.25 -4.65
CA LEU A 12 -14.74 -38.51 -4.23
C LEU A 12 -15.10 -37.02 -4.14
N LEU A 13 -15.44 -36.53 -2.95
CA LEU A 13 -15.51 -35.10 -2.64
C LEU A 13 -14.07 -34.57 -2.54
N THR A 14 -13.55 -34.02 -3.62
CA THR A 14 -12.30 -33.24 -3.61
C THR A 14 -12.56 -31.92 -2.90
N SER A 15 -12.16 -31.82 -1.63
CA SER A 15 -12.12 -30.55 -0.91
C SER A 15 -10.99 -29.69 -1.48
N SER A 16 -11.30 -28.80 -2.42
CA SER A 16 -10.39 -27.73 -2.82
C SER A 16 -10.05 -26.89 -1.59
N PRO A 17 -8.78 -26.52 -1.36
CA PRO A 17 -8.46 -25.59 -0.29
C PRO A 17 -9.19 -24.29 -0.60
N LEU A 18 -10.08 -23.87 0.31
CA LEU A 18 -10.60 -22.51 0.31
C LEU A 18 -9.37 -21.61 0.43
N VAL A 19 -9.03 -20.88 -0.63
CA VAL A 19 -8.08 -19.78 -0.52
C VAL A 19 -8.77 -18.74 0.35
N TRP A 20 -8.35 -18.63 1.61
CA TRP A 20 -8.91 -17.66 2.56
C TRP A 20 -8.49 -16.25 2.10
N SER A 21 -9.33 -15.70 1.24
CA SER A 21 -9.25 -14.35 0.70
C SER A 21 -9.66 -13.37 1.82
N GLN A 22 -8.70 -12.61 2.36
CA GLN A 22 -8.94 -11.70 3.48
C GLN A 22 -9.65 -10.42 2.98
N ALA A 23 -10.89 -10.24 3.40
CA ALA A 23 -11.65 -9.02 3.12
C ALA A 23 -10.94 -7.78 3.70
N CYS A 24 -11.01 -6.67 2.97
CA CYS A 24 -10.44 -5.40 3.40
C CYS A 24 -11.34 -4.75 4.46
N GLU A 25 -10.74 -4.12 5.47
CA GLU A 25 -11.46 -3.42 6.54
C GLU A 25 -12.16 -2.17 6.01
N ILE A 26 -11.47 -1.44 5.12
CA ILE A 26 -12.02 -0.31 4.38
C ILE A 26 -11.81 -0.49 2.88
N PRO A 27 -12.71 0.02 2.03
CA PRO A 27 -12.56 -0.03 0.58
C PRO A 27 -11.27 0.65 0.10
N MET A 28 -10.66 0.12 -0.97
CA MET A 28 -9.46 0.68 -1.58
C MET A 28 -9.58 2.18 -1.89
N SER A 29 -10.76 2.64 -2.31
CA SER A 29 -11.04 4.05 -2.63
C SER A 29 -11.06 5.00 -1.43
N GLN A 30 -11.06 4.48 -0.21
CA GLN A 30 -10.97 5.27 1.02
C GLN A 30 -9.53 5.42 1.52
N ILE A 31 -8.57 4.67 0.96
CA ILE A 31 -7.16 4.78 1.35
C ILE A 31 -6.60 6.11 0.85
N ASN A 32 -6.34 7.02 1.79
CA ASN A 32 -5.79 8.35 1.50
C ASN A 32 -4.79 8.74 2.58
N VAL A 33 -3.55 8.96 2.18
CA VAL A 33 -2.47 9.41 3.04
C VAL A 33 -1.97 10.75 2.52
N ALA A 34 -2.03 11.78 3.35
CA ALA A 34 -1.55 13.13 3.03
C ALA A 34 -2.11 13.74 1.73
N GLY A 35 -3.30 13.34 1.28
CA GLY A 35 -3.91 13.81 0.02
C GLY A 35 -3.65 12.89 -1.18
N VAL A 36 -2.79 11.87 -1.03
CA VAL A 36 -2.57 10.84 -2.05
C VAL A 36 -3.61 9.73 -1.87
N ALA A 37 -4.64 9.73 -2.72
CA ALA A 37 -5.68 8.71 -2.68
C ALA A 37 -5.32 7.51 -3.56
N LEU A 38 -5.33 6.31 -2.98
CA LEU A 38 -5.21 5.07 -3.76
C LEU A 38 -6.40 4.94 -4.69
N ASN A 39 -6.15 4.54 -5.92
CA ASN A 39 -7.12 4.54 -7.00
C ASN A 39 -7.71 5.94 -7.28
N GLY A 40 -7.12 7.05 -6.82
CA GLY A 40 -7.54 8.40 -7.18
C GLY A 40 -7.07 8.77 -8.60
N SER A 41 -7.78 9.67 -9.31
CA SER A 41 -7.33 10.07 -10.65
C SER A 41 -6.21 11.11 -10.61
N PHE A 42 -5.29 11.05 -11.57
CA PHE A 42 -4.24 12.08 -11.72
C PHE A 42 -4.84 13.48 -11.85
N ALA A 43 -5.95 13.65 -12.58
CA ALA A 43 -6.60 14.94 -12.74
C ALA A 43 -7.11 15.52 -11.41
N GLN A 44 -7.62 14.68 -10.51
CA GLN A 44 -8.02 15.13 -9.16
C GLN A 44 -6.80 15.48 -8.31
N PHE A 45 -5.77 14.64 -8.36
CA PHE A 45 -4.51 14.86 -7.65
C PHE A 45 -3.84 16.17 -8.07
N GLN A 46 -3.71 16.41 -9.37
CA GLN A 46 -3.05 17.60 -9.92
C GLN A 46 -3.75 18.91 -9.54
N ARG A 47 -5.07 18.90 -9.32
CA ARG A 47 -5.78 20.10 -8.81
C ARG A 47 -5.35 20.49 -7.40
N GLN A 48 -4.95 19.52 -6.59
CA GLN A 48 -4.44 19.73 -5.23
C GLN A 48 -2.93 19.94 -5.21
N HIS A 49 -2.24 19.41 -6.23
CA HIS A 49 -0.79 19.44 -6.39
C HIS A 49 -0.40 20.00 -7.78
N PRO A 50 -0.47 21.33 -8.02
CA PRO A 50 -0.30 21.91 -9.35
C PRO A 50 1.09 21.68 -9.99
N SER A 51 2.12 21.44 -9.17
CA SER A 51 3.47 21.09 -9.65
C SER A 51 3.61 19.63 -10.08
N ALA A 52 2.60 18.78 -9.83
CA ALA A 52 2.61 17.39 -10.24
C ALA A 52 2.56 17.24 -11.76
N LYS A 53 3.47 16.42 -12.30
CA LYS A 53 3.58 16.08 -13.71
C LYS A 53 3.64 14.57 -13.87
N LYS A 54 3.05 14.07 -14.97
CA LYS A 54 3.22 12.68 -15.38
C LYS A 54 4.58 12.53 -16.06
N GLN A 55 5.35 11.53 -15.63
CA GLN A 55 6.63 11.17 -16.22
C GLN A 55 6.60 9.68 -16.60
N SER A 56 7.04 9.36 -17.82
CA SER A 56 7.19 7.98 -18.25
C SER A 56 8.63 7.52 -18.09
N PHE A 57 8.82 6.35 -17.48
CA PHE A 57 10.12 5.68 -17.28
C PHE A 57 10.23 4.38 -18.10
N GLY A 58 9.38 4.25 -19.12
CA GLY A 58 9.28 3.05 -19.95
C GLY A 58 7.85 2.83 -20.42
N LYS A 59 7.63 1.77 -21.21
CA LYS A 59 6.35 1.53 -21.90
C LYS A 59 5.15 1.40 -20.93
N ASN A 60 5.39 0.89 -19.73
CA ASN A 60 4.36 0.63 -18.72
C ASN A 60 4.67 1.26 -17.36
N ASP A 61 5.66 2.16 -17.28
CA ASP A 61 6.02 2.84 -16.04
C ASP A 61 5.64 4.32 -16.17
N LEU A 62 4.52 4.69 -15.56
CA LEU A 62 3.99 6.04 -15.52
C LEU A 62 3.95 6.50 -14.07
N ARG A 63 4.66 7.57 -13.74
CA ARG A 63 4.76 8.09 -12.37
C ARG A 63 4.38 9.56 -12.32
N ILE A 64 4.10 10.03 -11.12
CA ILE A 64 3.98 11.45 -10.82
C ILE A 64 5.32 11.95 -10.24
N GLU A 65 5.83 13.01 -10.83
CA GLU A 65 6.99 13.79 -10.37
C GLU A 65 6.54 15.21 -10.01
N PHE A 66 7.28 15.91 -9.14
CA PHE A 66 7.01 17.31 -8.83
C PHE A 66 8.08 18.22 -9.46
N THR A 67 7.67 19.37 -9.97
CA THR A 67 8.61 20.33 -10.56
C THR A 67 9.61 20.82 -9.50
N ASN A 68 10.90 20.54 -9.70
CA ASN A 68 12.05 21.01 -8.90
C ASN A 68 12.23 20.39 -7.49
N SER A 69 11.44 19.38 -7.11
CA SER A 69 11.51 18.74 -5.80
C SER A 69 10.89 17.35 -5.84
N ASN A 70 11.09 16.56 -4.78
CA ASN A 70 10.44 15.26 -4.61
C ASN A 70 9.13 15.36 -3.80
N THR A 71 8.56 16.56 -3.66
CA THR A 71 7.35 16.84 -2.86
C THR A 71 6.76 18.20 -3.26
N ASP A 72 5.63 18.59 -2.70
CA ASP A 72 5.09 19.95 -2.80
C ASP A 72 4.61 20.50 -1.45
N ALA A 73 4.26 21.78 -1.43
CA ALA A 73 3.83 22.47 -0.21
C ALA A 73 2.52 21.90 0.38
N ALA A 74 1.70 21.18 -0.38
CA ALA A 74 0.50 20.55 0.16
C ALA A 74 0.85 19.27 0.93
N LEU A 75 1.73 18.44 0.39
CA LEU A 75 2.27 17.25 1.06
C LEU A 75 3.11 17.62 2.30
N GLU A 76 3.97 18.64 2.19
CA GLU A 76 4.80 19.12 3.30
C GLU A 76 3.97 19.59 4.50
N ARG A 77 2.85 20.29 4.25
CA ARG A 77 1.91 20.68 5.32
C ARG A 77 1.26 19.49 6.02
N GLN A 78 1.18 18.35 5.34
CA GLN A 78 0.73 17.07 5.88
C GLN A 78 1.90 16.25 6.48
N GLY A 79 3.09 16.84 6.64
CA GLY A 79 4.24 16.21 7.29
C GLY A 79 5.07 15.28 6.40
N VAL A 80 4.74 15.18 5.10
CA VAL A 80 5.54 14.41 4.13
C VAL A 80 6.80 15.21 3.78
N THR A 81 7.96 14.59 3.91
CA THR A 81 9.25 15.20 3.55
C THR A 81 9.72 14.81 2.14
N SER A 82 9.23 13.69 1.62
CA SER A 82 9.40 13.31 0.22
C SER A 82 8.33 12.32 -0.23
N ALA A 83 7.78 12.50 -1.43
CA ALA A 83 7.12 11.45 -2.18
C ALA A 83 8.19 10.62 -2.91
N MET A 84 8.43 9.41 -2.43
CA MET A 84 9.48 8.53 -2.96
C MET A 84 9.08 7.92 -4.32
N HIS A 85 7.78 7.60 -4.47
CA HIS A 85 7.17 7.26 -5.74
C HIS A 85 5.65 7.47 -5.66
N ILE A 86 5.02 7.78 -6.78
CA ILE A 86 3.57 7.72 -6.95
C ILE A 86 3.33 7.18 -8.36
N ALA A 87 2.89 5.94 -8.47
CA ALA A 87 2.68 5.26 -9.76
C ALA A 87 1.23 5.40 -10.23
N LEU A 88 1.06 5.57 -11.53
CA LEU A 88 -0.22 5.64 -12.23
C LEU A 88 -0.39 4.42 -13.11
N ASN A 89 -1.59 3.88 -13.13
CA ASN A 89 -1.97 2.91 -14.13
C ASN A 89 -2.00 3.59 -15.52
N PRO A 90 -1.21 3.14 -16.51
CA PRO A 90 -1.10 3.83 -17.80
C PRO A 90 -2.39 3.78 -18.63
N ARG A 91 -3.34 2.90 -18.30
CA ARG A 91 -4.60 2.76 -19.05
C ARG A 91 -5.69 3.73 -18.60
N ASN A 92 -5.74 4.06 -17.31
CA ASN A 92 -6.82 4.86 -16.73
C ASN A 92 -6.34 6.05 -15.89
N GLU A 93 -5.01 6.23 -15.77
CA GLU A 93 -4.34 7.32 -15.05
C GLU A 93 -4.80 7.47 -13.59
N ARG A 94 -5.08 6.33 -12.94
CA ARG A 94 -5.38 6.26 -11.51
C ARG A 94 -4.15 5.84 -10.74
N ILE A 95 -3.97 6.38 -9.55
CA ILE A 95 -2.86 6.06 -8.66
C ILE A 95 -3.00 4.61 -8.21
N GLU A 96 -2.03 3.76 -8.55
CA GLU A 96 -2.06 2.33 -8.23
C GLU A 96 -1.09 1.94 -7.11
N SER A 97 -0.06 2.75 -6.87
CA SER A 97 0.81 2.65 -5.69
C SER A 97 1.45 3.99 -5.36
N TYR A 98 1.88 4.15 -4.11
CA TYR A 98 2.68 5.30 -3.69
C TYR A 98 3.50 5.01 -2.44
N GLY A 99 4.59 5.76 -2.29
CA GLY A 99 5.48 5.71 -1.15
C GLY A 99 5.76 7.13 -0.66
N LEU A 100 5.51 7.38 0.63
CA LEU A 100 5.71 8.68 1.25
C LEU A 100 6.69 8.56 2.42
N ASN A 101 7.62 9.49 2.50
CA ASN A 101 8.57 9.63 3.61
C ASN A 101 8.09 10.75 4.54
N PHE A 102 8.19 10.50 5.84
CA PHE A 102 7.81 11.38 6.94
C PHE A 102 8.98 11.65 7.91
N THR A 103 10.17 11.15 7.58
CA THR A 103 11.39 11.33 8.37
C THR A 103 11.71 12.80 8.53
N ASP A 104 11.93 13.20 9.78
CA ASP A 104 12.15 14.58 10.23
C ASP A 104 11.00 15.54 9.87
N GLY A 105 9.83 14.98 9.57
CA GLY A 105 8.58 15.68 9.40
C GLY A 105 7.77 15.76 10.70
N LYS A 106 6.51 16.17 10.59
CA LYS A 106 5.61 16.35 11.74
C LYS A 106 5.34 15.05 12.52
N PHE A 107 5.42 13.89 11.86
CA PHE A 107 4.99 12.62 12.43
C PHE A 107 6.11 11.75 12.98
N ALA A 108 7.34 11.96 12.54
CA ALA A 108 8.49 11.16 12.95
C ALA A 108 9.81 11.89 12.73
N THR A 109 10.77 11.59 13.59
CA THR A 109 12.20 11.78 13.37
C THR A 109 12.83 10.42 13.08
N LEU A 110 14.12 10.40 12.74
CA LEU A 110 14.91 9.15 12.66
C LEU A 110 14.77 8.28 13.92
N ASP A 111 14.75 8.90 15.11
CA ASP A 111 14.66 8.19 16.40
C ASP A 111 13.20 7.98 16.87
N THR A 112 12.20 8.14 16.01
CA THR A 112 10.82 7.86 16.44
C THR A 112 10.58 6.34 16.46
N PRO A 113 10.08 5.75 17.55
CA PRO A 113 9.76 4.32 17.56
C PRO A 113 8.70 3.96 16.51
N LEU A 114 8.86 2.83 15.84
CA LEU A 114 7.94 2.34 14.81
C LEU A 114 6.47 2.35 15.27
N GLU A 115 6.18 1.88 16.48
CA GLU A 115 4.82 1.85 17.04
C GLU A 115 4.22 3.26 17.17
N HIS A 116 5.02 4.25 17.55
CA HIS A 116 4.57 5.63 17.67
C HIS A 116 4.27 6.23 16.30
N PHE A 117 5.12 5.99 15.31
CA PHE A 117 4.89 6.43 13.94
C PHE A 117 3.63 5.79 13.35
N HIS A 118 3.51 4.46 13.44
CA HIS A 118 2.35 3.70 13.02
C HIS A 118 1.04 4.24 13.63
N ARG A 119 0.98 4.38 14.96
CA ARG A 119 -0.20 4.90 15.66
C ARG A 119 -0.58 6.31 15.18
N ARG A 120 0.40 7.21 15.00
CA ARG A 120 0.16 8.59 14.53
C ARG A 120 -0.43 8.60 13.12
N LEU A 121 0.08 7.76 12.21
CA LEU A 121 -0.50 7.63 10.86
C LEU A 121 -1.93 7.10 10.92
N LEU A 122 -2.18 6.04 11.70
CA LEU A 122 -3.54 5.50 11.85
C LEU A 122 -4.51 6.49 12.49
N GLN A 123 -4.06 7.37 13.38
CA GLN A 123 -4.92 8.40 13.98
C GLN A 123 -5.23 9.56 13.03
N THR A 124 -4.32 9.84 12.10
CA THR A 124 -4.40 11.01 11.22
C THR A 124 -5.08 10.70 9.90
N PHE A 125 -4.78 9.55 9.30
CA PHE A 125 -5.13 9.24 7.93
C PHE A 125 -6.18 8.12 7.82
N GLN A 126 -6.79 8.04 6.64
CA GLN A 126 -7.80 7.03 6.32
C GLN A 126 -7.11 5.71 5.99
N LEU A 127 -6.82 4.95 7.04
CA LEU A 127 -6.14 3.66 7.03
C LEU A 127 -6.92 2.63 7.88
N PRO A 128 -6.82 1.32 7.56
CA PRO A 128 -7.34 0.24 8.40
C PRO A 128 -6.88 0.39 9.84
N LYS A 129 -7.74 0.11 10.83
CA LYS A 129 -7.38 0.21 12.24
C LYS A 129 -6.95 -1.14 12.82
N HIS A 130 -7.31 -2.23 12.15
CA HIS A 130 -7.10 -3.60 12.61
C HIS A 130 -6.37 -4.41 11.53
N GLY A 131 -5.99 -5.66 11.86
CA GLY A 131 -5.37 -6.58 10.89
C GLY A 131 -3.90 -6.33 10.55
N TRP A 132 -3.24 -5.36 11.20
CA TRP A 132 -1.81 -5.10 11.06
C TRP A 132 -0.97 -6.19 11.74
N LYS A 133 0.10 -6.62 11.07
CA LYS A 133 1.10 -7.55 11.60
C LYS A 133 2.46 -6.87 11.67
N LYS A 134 3.15 -6.99 12.81
CA LYS A 134 4.52 -6.48 12.96
C LYS A 134 5.51 -7.48 12.37
N HIS A 135 6.37 -7.02 11.47
CA HIS A 135 7.45 -7.80 10.84
C HIS A 135 8.73 -6.98 10.85
N GLY A 136 9.67 -7.30 11.74
CA GLY A 136 10.90 -6.52 11.89
C GLY A 136 10.61 -5.04 12.18
N GLN A 137 11.11 -4.17 11.30
CA GLN A 137 10.96 -2.71 11.37
C GLN A 137 9.72 -2.18 10.62
N SER A 138 8.73 -3.04 10.41
CA SER A 138 7.51 -2.73 9.66
C SER A 138 6.23 -3.18 10.37
N TYR A 139 5.17 -2.41 10.20
CA TYR A 139 3.78 -2.87 10.36
C TYR A 139 3.16 -3.06 8.99
N VAL A 140 2.64 -4.26 8.73
CA VAL A 140 2.11 -4.64 7.42
C VAL A 140 0.63 -4.98 7.53
N TYR A 141 -0.17 -4.38 6.65
CA TYR A 141 -1.57 -4.72 6.42
C TYR A 141 -1.72 -5.34 5.04
N ARG A 142 -2.45 -6.46 4.94
CA ARG A 142 -2.76 -7.10 3.66
C ARG A 142 -4.24 -7.49 3.59
N CYS A 143 -4.85 -7.23 2.45
CA CYS A 143 -6.17 -7.73 2.08
C CYS A 143 -6.22 -7.96 0.56
N ASN A 144 -7.37 -8.40 0.05
CA ASN A 144 -7.53 -8.74 -1.37
C ASN A 144 -7.31 -7.58 -2.36
N ASP A 145 -7.50 -6.34 -1.91
CA ASP A 145 -7.46 -5.18 -2.80
C ASP A 145 -6.21 -4.32 -2.65
N TYR A 146 -5.50 -4.39 -1.53
CA TYR A 146 -4.29 -3.58 -1.31
C TYR A 146 -3.41 -4.12 -0.18
N HIS A 147 -2.14 -3.72 -0.23
CA HIS A 147 -1.14 -3.91 0.81
C HIS A 147 -0.63 -2.56 1.29
N ILE A 148 -0.36 -2.44 2.59
CA ILE A 148 0.24 -1.25 3.19
C ILE A 148 1.38 -1.69 4.10
N ASP A 149 2.54 -1.08 3.92
CA ASP A 149 3.69 -1.22 4.80
C ASP A 149 4.00 0.13 5.43
N ILE A 150 4.12 0.15 6.76
CA ILE A 150 4.62 1.30 7.52
C ILE A 150 5.94 0.88 8.13
N THR A 151 7.04 1.46 7.63
CA THR A 151 8.41 1.13 8.02
C THR A 151 9.02 2.28 8.82
N GLN A 152 9.81 1.93 9.82
CA GLN A 152 10.67 2.85 10.57
C GLN A 152 11.77 2.02 11.23
N ASP A 153 12.99 2.22 10.77
CA ASP A 153 14.18 1.51 11.25
C ASP A 153 14.74 2.09 12.55
N HIS A 154 14.25 3.25 13.01
CA HIS A 154 14.67 3.85 14.28
C HIS A 154 16.19 4.07 14.37
N GLY A 155 16.82 4.41 13.24
CA GLY A 155 18.27 4.62 13.18
C GLY A 155 19.12 3.34 13.15
N ASP A 156 18.51 2.16 13.01
CA ASP A 156 19.22 0.90 12.95
C ASP A 156 20.10 0.84 11.68
N GLY A 157 21.40 0.58 11.86
CA GLY A 157 22.37 0.38 10.78
C GLY A 157 22.84 1.59 9.97
N ARG A 158 22.40 2.84 10.24
CA ARG A 158 22.71 4.06 9.45
C ARG A 158 22.38 3.98 7.94
N GLN A 159 21.70 2.91 7.50
CA GLN A 159 21.11 2.79 6.18
C GLN A 159 19.63 3.14 6.30
N THR A 160 19.36 4.42 6.57
CA THR A 160 18.05 4.87 7.04
C THR A 160 17.04 4.92 5.90
N LEU A 161 16.18 3.90 5.79
CA LEU A 161 14.90 4.01 5.07
C LEU A 161 14.02 5.07 5.75
N GLY A 162 14.14 5.16 7.08
CA GLY A 162 13.44 6.12 7.91
C GLY A 162 11.93 5.85 8.02
N ALA A 163 11.16 6.87 8.41
CA ALA A 163 9.72 6.78 8.59
C ALA A 163 9.00 6.84 7.24
N THR A 164 8.59 5.69 6.72
CA THR A 164 7.93 5.60 5.41
C THR A 164 6.63 4.82 5.47
N ILE A 165 5.72 5.16 4.56
CA ILE A 165 4.55 4.34 4.25
C ILE A 165 4.55 4.02 2.75
N LEU A 166 4.34 2.75 2.44
CA LEU A 166 4.18 2.21 1.10
C LEU A 166 2.76 1.65 0.97
N VAL A 167 2.01 2.12 -0.02
CA VAL A 167 0.64 1.68 -0.31
C VAL A 167 0.61 1.12 -1.73
N ILE A 168 0.14 -0.11 -1.87
CA ILE A 168 0.10 -0.84 -3.15
C ILE A 168 -1.31 -1.39 -3.36
N GLY A 169 -2.01 -0.94 -4.40
CA GLY A 169 -3.29 -1.49 -4.81
C GLY A 169 -3.13 -2.72 -5.70
N LYS A 170 -4.17 -3.55 -5.78
CA LYS A 170 -4.19 -4.79 -6.59
C LYS A 170 -3.94 -4.61 -8.08
N ASP A 171 -4.16 -3.39 -8.58
CA ASP A 171 -3.95 -3.04 -9.98
C ASP A 171 -2.48 -2.73 -10.30
N SER A 172 -1.63 -2.57 -9.27
CA SER A 172 -0.18 -2.38 -9.41
C SER A 172 0.55 -3.70 -9.63
N ASP A 173 1.56 -3.70 -10.50
CA ASP A 173 2.42 -4.86 -10.72
C ASP A 173 3.15 -5.29 -9.42
N MET A 174 3.42 -4.35 -8.51
CA MET A 174 4.05 -4.62 -7.20
C MET A 174 3.17 -5.48 -6.28
N PHE A 175 1.86 -5.56 -6.53
CA PHE A 175 0.93 -6.28 -5.65
C PHE A 175 1.18 -7.79 -5.64
N LYS A 176 1.55 -8.35 -6.80
CA LYS A 176 1.83 -9.78 -6.97
C LYS A 176 3.12 -10.18 -6.25
N ASP A 177 4.17 -9.37 -6.37
CA ASP A 177 5.45 -9.64 -5.71
C ASP A 177 5.34 -9.54 -4.18
N ALA A 178 4.49 -8.63 -3.67
CA ALA A 178 4.24 -8.48 -2.24
C ALA A 178 3.44 -9.65 -1.60
N SER A 179 2.83 -10.51 -2.42
CA SER A 179 2.11 -11.73 -1.98
C SER A 179 3.01 -12.96 -1.79
N LEU A 180 4.29 -12.87 -2.17
CA LEU A 180 5.27 -13.97 -2.08
C LEU A 180 5.92 -14.14 -0.70
N TYR A 181 5.64 -13.25 0.26
CA TYR A 181 6.21 -13.28 1.62
C TYR A 181 5.28 -13.92 2.67
N ASN A 182 4.53 -14.96 2.27
CA ASN A 182 3.74 -15.80 3.19
C ASN A 182 4.58 -16.97 3.73
#